data_AF-A0A1W7D198-F1
#
_entry.id   AF-A0A1W7D198-F1
#
_cell.length_a   1.000
_cell.length_b   1.000
_cell.length_c   1.000
_cell.angle_alpha   90.00
_cell.angle_beta   90.00
_cell.angle_gamma   90.00
#
_symmetry.space_group_name_H-M   'P 1'
#
loop_
_entity.id
_entity.type
_entity.pdbx_description
1 polymer ?
#
loop_
_entity_poly.entity_id
_entity_poly.type
_entity_poly.pdbx_seq_one_letter_code
_entity_poly.pdbx_strand_id
1 'polypeptide(L)'
;MSMALHSEVLTETPLPTWSSELERVQLLTTREAQTLALLAAGWPNRRIAVRLQVSERTVKAHVACILQKLQVESRLQAGLVALSYRHMYESTMAGDRAAS
;
A
#
# COMPACT_ATOMS: atom_id res chain seq x y z
N MET A 1 46.48 -28.44 -8.35
CA MET A 1 45.14 -28.67 -7.77
C MET A 1 44.71 -27.42 -7.03
N SER A 2 44.20 -26.41 -7.76
CA SER A 2 43.72 -25.15 -7.18
C SER A 2 42.19 -25.20 -7.17
N MET A 3 41.60 -25.25 -5.98
CA MET A 3 40.16 -25.23 -5.78
C MET A 3 39.61 -23.87 -6.22
N ALA A 4 38.82 -23.87 -7.29
CA ALA A 4 38.04 -22.72 -7.69
C ALA A 4 37.07 -22.35 -6.57
N LEU A 5 37.27 -21.16 -6.00
CA LEU A 5 36.28 -20.45 -5.20
C LEU A 5 35.01 -20.35 -6.05
N HIS A 6 33.97 -21.08 -5.66
CA HIS A 6 32.65 -20.91 -6.27
C HIS A 6 32.12 -19.58 -5.77
N SER A 7 32.32 -18.53 -6.56
CA SER A 7 31.56 -17.28 -6.43
C SER A 7 30.12 -17.57 -6.87
N GLU A 8 29.36 -18.23 -5.99
CA GLU A 8 27.92 -18.23 -6.10
C GLU A 8 27.47 -16.79 -5.86
N VAL A 9 27.23 -16.09 -6.98
CA VAL A 9 26.43 -14.88 -7.00
C VAL A 9 25.14 -15.23 -6.27
N LEU A 10 24.98 -14.72 -5.06
CA LEU A 10 23.70 -14.72 -4.36
C LEU A 10 22.75 -13.98 -5.29
N THR A 11 21.92 -14.73 -6.00
CA THR A 11 20.91 -14.21 -6.91
C THR A 11 20.11 -13.18 -6.15
N GLU A 12 20.15 -11.94 -6.66
CA GLU A 12 19.34 -10.84 -6.19
C GLU A 12 17.90 -11.34 -6.13
N THR A 13 17.42 -11.63 -4.92
CA THR A 13 15.98 -11.78 -4.73
C THR A 13 15.43 -10.41 -5.06
N PRO A 14 14.71 -10.22 -6.19
CA PRO A 14 14.19 -8.91 -6.50
C PRO A 14 13.34 -8.52 -5.30
N LEU A 15 13.69 -7.38 -4.68
CA LEU A 15 12.87 -6.80 -3.63
C LEU A 15 11.44 -6.82 -4.16
N PRO A 16 10.44 -7.25 -3.37
CA PRO A 16 9.08 -7.33 -3.84
C PRO A 16 8.73 -5.97 -4.45
N THR A 17 8.55 -5.95 -5.77
CA THR A 17 8.11 -4.74 -6.47
C THR A 17 6.60 -4.76 -6.34
N TRP A 18 6.08 -3.97 -5.39
CA TRP A 18 4.64 -3.85 -5.10
C TRP A 18 3.87 -3.18 -6.27
N SER A 19 4.38 -3.23 -7.50
CA SER A 19 3.87 -2.52 -8.67
C SER A 19 2.43 -2.92 -8.96
N SER A 20 2.12 -4.21 -8.87
CA SER A 20 0.77 -4.72 -9.14
C SER A 20 -0.22 -4.25 -8.08
N GLU A 21 0.18 -4.23 -6.80
CA GLU A 21 -0.64 -3.75 -5.68
C GLU A 21 -0.89 -2.24 -5.81
N LEU A 22 0.13 -1.49 -6.22
CA LEU A 22 0.07 -0.05 -6.44
C LEU A 22 -0.89 0.31 -7.58
N GLU A 23 -0.84 -0.41 -8.70
CA GLU A 23 -1.78 -0.24 -9.81
C GLU A 23 -3.22 -0.52 -9.38
N ARG A 24 -3.44 -1.53 -8.53
CA ARG A 24 -4.78 -1.89 -8.04
C ARG A 24 -5.41 -0.88 -7.08
N VAL A 25 -4.65 0.10 -6.57
CA VAL A 25 -5.21 1.19 -5.74
C VAL A 25 -6.31 1.95 -6.49
N GLN A 26 -6.22 2.08 -7.82
CA GLN A 26 -7.25 2.73 -8.64
C GLN A 26 -8.60 1.99 -8.67
N LEU A 27 -8.63 0.72 -8.24
CA LEU A 27 -9.86 -0.09 -8.16
C LEU A 27 -10.66 0.17 -6.87
N LEU A 28 -10.08 0.92 -5.93
CA LEU A 28 -10.74 1.27 -4.68
C LEU A 28 -11.80 2.33 -4.95
N THR A 29 -12.98 2.12 -4.35
CA THR A 29 -14.00 3.16 -4.24
C THR A 29 -13.47 4.31 -3.39
N THR A 30 -14.12 5.48 -3.48
CA THR A 30 -13.74 6.66 -2.68
C THR A 30 -13.72 6.36 -1.17
N ARG A 31 -14.67 5.56 -0.66
CA ARG A 31 -14.71 5.20 0.78
C ARG A 31 -13.61 4.22 1.18
N GLU A 32 -13.27 3.28 0.30
CA GLU A 32 -12.13 2.37 0.52
C GLU A 32 -10.81 3.13 0.47
N ALA A 33 -10.62 4.06 -0.47
CA ALA A 33 -9.42 4.89 -0.53
C ALA A 33 -9.25 5.80 0.71
N GLN A 34 -10.34 6.41 1.20
CA GLN A 34 -10.34 7.15 2.46
C GLN A 34 -9.98 6.26 3.65
N THR A 35 -10.54 5.05 3.71
CA THR A 35 -10.23 4.07 4.74
C THR A 35 -8.75 3.69 4.67
N LEU A 36 -8.23 3.35 3.49
CA LEU A 36 -6.84 2.99 3.23
C LEU A 36 -5.86 4.08 3.70
N ALA A 37 -6.14 5.36 3.41
CA ALA A 37 -5.31 6.47 3.87
C ALA A 37 -5.23 6.55 5.41
N LEU A 38 -6.34 6.30 6.11
CA LEU A 38 -6.37 6.27 7.57
C LEU A 38 -5.70 5.01 8.15
N LEU A 39 -5.77 3.87 7.44
CA LEU A 39 -5.00 2.67 7.78
C LEU A 39 -3.50 2.95 7.72
N ALA A 40 -3.03 3.63 6.67
CA ALA A 40 -1.64 4.03 6.49
C ALA A 40 -1.14 4.94 7.61
N ALA A 41 -2.02 5.79 8.14
CA ALA A 41 -1.75 6.63 9.32
C ALA A 41 -1.75 5.84 10.66
N GLY A 42 -1.95 4.52 10.63
CA GLY A 42 -1.96 3.67 11.81
C GLY A 42 -3.24 3.73 12.65
N TRP A 43 -4.34 4.30 12.13
CA TRP A 43 -5.54 4.52 12.95
C TRP A 43 -6.32 3.23 13.19
N PRO A 44 -6.72 2.91 14.44
CA PRO A 44 -7.55 1.74 14.71
C PRO A 44 -8.96 1.92 14.11
N ASN A 45 -9.65 0.80 13.83
CA ASN A 45 -10.97 0.82 13.17
C ASN A 45 -11.99 1.72 13.89
N ARG A 46 -11.96 1.75 15.23
CA ARG A 46 -12.78 2.65 16.05
C ARG A 46 -12.60 4.12 15.69
N ARG A 47 -11.36 4.57 15.53
CA ARG A 47 -11.04 5.97 15.21
C ARG A 47 -11.42 6.30 13.76
N ILE A 48 -11.21 5.36 12.84
CA ILE A 48 -11.64 5.47 11.44
C ILE A 48 -13.17 5.59 11.37
N ALA A 49 -13.89 4.75 12.12
CA ALA A 49 -15.34 4.73 12.16
C ALA A 49 -15.91 6.09 12.58
N VAL A 50 -15.38 6.67 13.66
CA VAL A 50 -15.76 8.03 14.11
C VAL A 50 -15.45 9.07 13.03
N ARG A 51 -14.25 9.02 12.43
CA ARG A 51 -13.81 10.02 11.44
C ARG A 51 -14.61 9.99 10.14
N LEU A 52 -15.06 8.81 9.72
CA LEU A 52 -15.84 8.60 8.50
C LEU A 52 -17.35 8.55 8.75
N GLN A 53 -17.78 8.69 10.01
CA GLN A 53 -19.18 8.63 10.44
C GLN A 53 -19.88 7.32 10.02
N VAL A 54 -19.22 6.19 10.27
CA VAL A 54 -19.73 4.84 10.01
C VAL A 54 -19.53 3.93 11.23
N SER A 55 -20.05 2.71 11.21
CA SER A 55 -19.79 1.74 12.27
C SER A 55 -18.40 1.08 12.15
N GLU A 56 -17.86 0.57 13.26
CA GLU A 56 -16.63 -0.25 13.21
C GLU A 56 -16.77 -1.50 12.34
N ARG A 57 -17.96 -2.09 12.28
CA ARG A 57 -18.28 -3.22 11.38
C ARG A 57 -18.14 -2.80 9.91
N THR A 58 -18.60 -1.60 9.57
CA THR A 58 -18.46 -1.04 8.21
C THR A 58 -16.99 -0.81 7.85
N VAL A 59 -16.18 -0.30 8.79
CA VAL A 59 -14.73 -0.18 8.57
C VAL A 59 -14.09 -1.54 8.33
N LYS A 60 -14.44 -2.57 9.13
CA LYS A 60 -13.93 -3.94 8.91
C LYS A 60 -14.30 -4.46 7.52
N ALA A 61 -15.51 -4.18 7.04
CA ALA A 61 -15.93 -4.54 5.69
C ALA A 61 -15.10 -3.81 4.62
N HIS A 62 -14.89 -2.50 4.75
CA HIS A 62 -14.00 -1.76 3.85
C HIS A 62 -12.58 -2.32 3.86
N VAL A 63 -12.02 -2.63 5.04
CA VAL A 63 -10.69 -3.25 5.16
C VAL A 63 -10.65 -4.58 4.41
N ALA A 64 -11.65 -5.46 4.58
CA ALA A 64 -11.69 -6.73 3.86
C ALA A 64 -11.73 -6.53 2.34
N CYS A 65 -12.57 -5.61 1.84
CA CYS A 65 -12.63 -5.28 0.42
C CYS A 65 -11.31 -4.70 -0.10
N ILE A 66 -10.64 -3.84 0.68
CA ILE A 66 -9.31 -3.30 0.35
C ILE A 66 -8.30 -4.43 0.20
N LEU A 67 -8.20 -5.33 1.19
CA LEU A 67 -7.26 -6.45 1.15
C LEU A 67 -7.49 -7.32 -0.09
N GLN A 68 -8.76 -7.64 -0.40
CA GLN A 68 -9.10 -8.41 -1.60
C GLN A 68 -8.74 -7.67 -2.90
N LYS A 69 -9.10 -6.39 -3.03
CA LYS A 69 -8.84 -5.62 -4.25
C LYS A 69 -7.35 -5.36 -4.47
N LEU A 70 -6.61 -5.11 -3.40
CA LEU A 70 -5.16 -4.93 -3.47
C LEU A 70 -4.42 -6.27 -3.56
N GLN A 71 -5.09 -7.40 -3.34
CA GLN A 71 -4.49 -8.74 -3.25
C GLN A 71 -3.36 -8.82 -2.22
N VAL A 72 -3.59 -8.23 -1.03
CA VAL A 72 -2.67 -8.30 0.10
C VAL A 72 -3.34 -9.00 1.28
N GLU A 73 -2.54 -9.64 2.12
CA GLU A 73 -3.04 -10.54 3.17
C GLU A 73 -3.21 -9.83 4.51
N SER A 74 -2.53 -8.71 4.70
CA SER A 74 -2.50 -8.03 5.99
C SER A 74 -2.76 -6.54 5.91
N ARG A 75 -3.28 -6.02 7.02
CA ARG A 75 -3.43 -4.59 7.27
C ARG A 75 -2.10 -3.84 7.12
N LEU A 76 -1.00 -4.44 7.56
CA LEU A 76 0.33 -3.84 7.45
C LEU A 76 0.72 -3.68 5.98
N GLN A 77 0.56 -4.74 5.19
CA GLN A 77 0.82 -4.67 3.74
C GLN A 77 -0.07 -3.61 3.07
N ALA A 78 -1.36 -3.55 3.37
CA ALA A 78 -2.22 -2.49 2.83
C ALA A 78 -1.74 -1.07 3.22
N GLY A 79 -1.30 -0.89 4.46
CA GLY A 79 -0.70 0.38 4.91
C GLY A 79 0.58 0.73 4.14
N LEU A 80 1.44 -0.26 3.86
CA LEU A 80 2.66 -0.05 3.07
C LEU A 80 2.34 0.30 1.61
N VAL A 81 1.38 -0.38 0.97
CA VAL A 81 0.88 -0.02 -0.37
C VAL A 81 0.45 1.43 -0.41
N ALA A 82 -0.34 1.87 0.58
CA ALA A 82 -0.84 3.24 0.66
C ALA A 82 0.29 4.28 0.79
N LEU A 83 1.30 4.00 1.61
CA LEU A 83 2.46 4.87 1.76
C LEU A 83 3.29 4.93 0.47
N SER A 84 3.56 3.80 -0.16
CA SER A 84 4.29 3.72 -1.42
C SER A 84 3.54 4.44 -2.56
N TYR A 85 2.23 4.23 -2.66
CA TYR A 85 1.37 4.90 -3.64
C TYR A 85 1.42 6.41 -3.49
N ARG A 86 1.33 6.92 -2.26
CA ARG A 86 1.41 8.34 -1.97
C ARG A 86 2.75 8.95 -2.42
N HIS A 87 3.88 8.30 -2.12
CA HIS A 87 5.20 8.80 -2.55
C HIS A 87 5.34 8.81 -4.08
N MET A 88 4.78 7.82 -4.78
CA MET A 88 4.81 7.75 -6.24
C MET A 88 4.06 8.93 -6.88
N TYR A 89 2.87 9.27 -6.37
CA TYR A 89 2.09 10.42 -6.87
C TYR A 89 2.62 11.77 -6.41
N GLU A 90 3.15 11.87 -5.19
CA GLU A 90 3.80 13.09 -4.70
C GLU A 90 5.03 13.44 -5.55
N SER A 91 5.81 12.44 -5.98
CA SER A 91 7.00 12.63 -6.82
C SER A 91 6.63 13.08 -8.24
N THR A 92 5.58 12.52 -8.83
CA THR A 92 5.09 12.92 -10.16
C THR A 92 4.45 14.33 -10.14
N MET A 93 3.66 14.65 -9.10
CA MET A 93 2.96 15.94 -8.98
C MET A 93 3.83 17.09 -8.47
N ALA A 94 4.97 16.79 -7.83
CA ALA A 94 5.97 17.80 -7.48
C ALA A 94 6.67 18.38 -8.73
N GLY A 95 6.75 17.60 -9.82
CA GLY A 95 7.26 18.09 -11.11
C GLY A 95 6.36 19.14 -11.76
N ASP A 96 5.04 18.96 -11.71
CA ASP A 96 4.08 19.88 -12.35
C ASP A 96 3.87 21.18 -11.59
N ARG A 97 4.03 21.20 -10.26
CA ARG A 97 3.88 22.43 -9.46
C ARG A 97 5.10 23.36 -9.46
N ALA A 98 6.26 22.90 -9.91
CA ALA A 98 7.44 23.75 -10.11
C ALA A 98 7.44 24.47 -11.48
N ALA A 99 6.49 24.14 -12.35
CA ALA A 99 6.33 24.69 -13.70
C ALA A 99 5.19 25.72 -13.82
N SER A 100 4.69 26.26 -12.70
CA SER A 100 3.68 27.33 -12.63
C SER A 100 4.06 28.35 -11.58
#